data_AF-A0A7W0ULS8-F1
#
_entry.id   AF-A0A7W0ULS8-F1
#
_cell.length_a   1.000
_cell.length_b   1.000
_cell.length_c   1.000
_cell.angle_alpha   90.00
_cell.angle_beta   90.00
_cell.angle_gamma   90.00
#
_symmetry.space_group_name_H-M   'P 1'
#
loop_
_entity.id
_entity.type
_entity.pdbx_description
1 polymer ?
#
loop_
_entity_poly.entity_id
_entity_poly.type
_entity_poly.pdbx_seq_one_letter_code
_entity_poly.pdbx_strand_id
1 'polypeptide(L)'
;MGHWDPLRPIEVARALDRCSFPWWIAGGFAIDAFLGQTDRREHDDIDVGILARDQGALQAHLGSWDLHCVDPPGSLRPWRTGEILEEPVHDVWARARSSSPWRLQVLLNPGDAETWIYRRDARIRRDLSDLVWWLKDIPYLAPEVQLLFKSTAVRPKDERDFTDSLPRLTASQRSWLREKLQLTQSTHPWLRQL
;
A
#
# COMPACT_ATOMS: atom_id res chain seq x y z
N MET A 1 3.35 3.65 -20.55
CA MET A 1 3.07 2.45 -19.73
C MET A 1 1.62 2.05 -20.02
N GLY A 2 1.30 0.76 -20.12
CA GLY A 2 -0.01 0.28 -20.59
C GLY A 2 -1.22 0.78 -19.78
N HIS A 3 -2.43 0.51 -20.28
CA HIS A 3 -3.68 0.90 -19.59
C HIS A 3 -3.92 0.09 -18.32
N TRP A 4 -4.60 0.70 -17.35
CA TRP A 4 -5.01 0.09 -16.09
C TRP A 4 -6.49 -0.29 -16.12
N ASP A 5 -6.82 -1.39 -15.46
CA ASP A 5 -8.17 -1.83 -15.11
C ASP A 5 -8.07 -2.47 -13.71
N PRO A 6 -7.93 -1.65 -12.65
CA PRO A 6 -7.54 -2.12 -11.33
C PRO A 6 -8.58 -3.09 -10.77
N LEU A 7 -8.10 -4.16 -10.12
CA LEU A 7 -8.97 -5.05 -9.37
C LEU A 7 -9.69 -4.27 -8.26
N ARG A 8 -10.90 -4.70 -7.93
CA ARG A 8 -11.56 -4.31 -6.68
C ARG A 8 -10.96 -5.10 -5.51
N PRO A 9 -11.03 -4.60 -4.26
CA PRO A 9 -10.49 -5.30 -3.09
C PRO A 9 -10.93 -6.76 -2.95
N ILE A 10 -12.19 -7.07 -3.28
CA ILE A 10 -12.70 -8.45 -3.25
C ILE A 10 -12.06 -9.35 -4.31
N GLU A 11 -11.66 -8.79 -5.45
CA GLU A 11 -10.98 -9.54 -6.50
C GLU A 11 -9.50 -9.75 -6.17
N VAL A 12 -8.87 -8.78 -5.48
CA VAL A 12 -7.55 -8.97 -4.88
C VAL A 12 -7.58 -10.10 -3.85
N ALA A 13 -8.57 -10.11 -2.96
CA ALA A 13 -8.72 -11.17 -1.97
C ALA A 13 -8.86 -12.56 -2.61
N ARG A 14 -9.53 -12.67 -3.76
CA ARG A 14 -9.59 -13.92 -4.55
C ARG A 14 -8.26 -14.25 -5.21
N ALA A 15 -7.54 -13.26 -5.74
CA ALA A 15 -6.25 -13.47 -6.37
C ALA A 15 -5.16 -13.91 -5.37
N LEU A 16 -5.26 -13.46 -4.12
CA LEU A 16 -4.35 -13.78 -3.02
C LEU A 16 -4.92 -14.81 -2.04
N ASP A 17 -6.01 -15.51 -2.41
CA ASP A 17 -6.58 -16.56 -1.56
C ASP A 17 -5.53 -17.65 -1.28
N ARG A 18 -5.41 -18.06 -0.03
CA ARG A 18 -4.45 -19.08 0.45
C ARG A 18 -2.97 -18.76 0.24
N CYS A 19 -2.59 -17.49 0.04
CA CYS A 19 -1.18 -17.11 0.08
C CYS A 19 -0.57 -17.41 1.46
N SER A 20 0.74 -17.69 1.49
CA SER A 20 1.48 -18.04 2.72
C SER A 20 2.15 -16.85 3.42
N PHE A 21 1.80 -15.63 3.01
CA PHE A 21 2.40 -14.37 3.48
C PHE A 21 1.32 -13.33 3.81
N PRO A 22 1.61 -12.40 4.75
CA PRO A 22 0.70 -11.31 5.05
C PRO A 22 0.64 -10.32 3.88
N TRP A 23 -0.56 -9.80 3.64
CA TRP A 23 -0.82 -8.76 2.66
C TRP A 23 -1.89 -7.80 3.19
N TRP A 24 -2.01 -6.62 2.57
CA TRP A 24 -3.07 -5.66 2.87
C TRP A 24 -3.36 -4.76 1.68
N ILE A 25 -4.61 -4.30 1.55
CA ILE A 25 -4.96 -3.21 0.65
C ILE A 25 -4.41 -1.90 1.22
N ALA A 26 -3.77 -1.11 0.36
CA ALA A 26 -3.28 0.22 0.66
C ALA A 26 -3.92 1.26 -0.28
N GLY A 27 -3.34 2.46 -0.32
CA GLY A 27 -3.71 3.52 -1.23
C GLY A 27 -5.09 4.10 -0.97
N GLY A 28 -5.75 4.50 -2.06
CA GLY A 28 -7.08 5.10 -2.01
C GLY A 28 -8.15 4.13 -1.51
N PHE A 29 -8.08 2.86 -1.90
CA PHE A 29 -9.04 1.84 -1.47
C PHE A 29 -9.02 1.62 0.05
N ALA A 30 -7.86 1.75 0.71
CA ALA A 30 -7.78 1.67 2.17
C ALA A 30 -8.49 2.83 2.87
N ILE A 31 -8.35 4.06 2.34
CA ILE A 31 -9.07 5.24 2.86
C ILE A 31 -10.57 5.09 2.65
N ASP A 32 -10.99 4.72 1.44
CA ASP A 32 -12.39 4.55 1.08
C ASP A 32 -13.07 3.46 1.92
N ALA A 33 -12.37 2.34 2.19
CA ALA A 33 -12.83 1.31 3.11
C ALA A 33 -12.99 1.84 4.55
N PHE A 34 -11.99 2.59 5.05
CA PHE A 34 -12.04 3.19 6.38
C PHE A 34 -13.22 4.16 6.56
N LEU A 35 -13.52 4.94 5.52
CA LEU A 35 -14.64 5.89 5.52
C LEU A 35 -16.01 5.19 5.39
N GLY A 36 -16.04 3.93 4.97
CA GLY A 36 -17.25 3.18 4.64
C GLY A 36 -17.87 3.62 3.31
N GLN A 37 -17.06 4.13 2.37
CA GLN A 37 -17.50 4.72 1.11
C GLN A 37 -16.73 4.11 -0.07
N THR A 38 -17.29 3.09 -0.72
CA THR A 38 -16.59 2.33 -1.78
C THR A 38 -16.47 3.03 -3.13
N ASP A 39 -17.25 4.09 -3.34
CA ASP A 39 -17.37 4.79 -4.64
C ASP A 39 -17.23 6.30 -4.48
N ARG A 40 -16.44 6.74 -3.49
CA ARG A 40 -16.18 8.16 -3.23
C ARG A 40 -15.46 8.84 -4.41
N ARG A 41 -14.63 8.08 -5.12
CA ARG A 41 -13.95 8.48 -6.36
C ARG A 41 -13.51 7.26 -7.17
N GLU A 42 -13.18 7.49 -8.43
CA GLU A 42 -12.47 6.51 -9.24
C GLU A 42 -11.02 6.33 -8.72
N HIS A 43 -10.48 5.13 -8.88
CA HIS A 43 -9.10 4.80 -8.56
C HIS A 43 -8.39 4.34 -9.83
N ASP A 44 -7.24 4.96 -10.10
CA ASP A 44 -6.41 4.67 -11.29
C ASP A 44 -5.69 3.31 -11.17
N ASP A 45 -5.48 2.87 -9.93
CA ASP A 45 -4.70 1.71 -9.52
C ASP A 45 -5.32 1.04 -8.28
N ILE A 46 -4.77 -0.11 -7.89
CA ILE A 46 -4.98 -0.70 -6.56
C ILE A 46 -3.64 -1.09 -5.97
N ASP A 47 -3.36 -0.54 -4.79
CA ASP A 47 -2.14 -0.82 -4.04
C ASP A 47 -2.36 -1.99 -3.09
N VAL A 48 -1.44 -2.95 -3.11
CA VAL A 48 -1.37 -4.07 -2.18
C VAL A 48 0.00 -4.08 -1.52
N GLY A 49 0.06 -3.89 -0.21
CA GLY A 49 1.29 -4.04 0.52
C GLY A 49 1.56 -5.50 0.88
N ILE A 50 2.82 -5.90 0.73
CA ILE A 50 3.39 -7.09 1.36
C ILE A 50 4.72 -6.72 2.01
N LEU A 51 5.29 -7.66 2.77
CA LEU A 51 6.67 -7.54 3.22
C LEU A 51 7.65 -7.96 2.13
N ALA A 52 8.74 -7.22 1.96
CA ALA A 52 9.77 -7.47 0.95
C ALA A 52 10.45 -8.85 1.11
N ARG A 53 10.49 -9.39 2.34
CA ARG A 53 10.96 -10.76 2.60
C ARG A 53 10.10 -11.85 1.94
N ASP A 54 8.83 -11.55 1.67
CA ASP A 54 7.85 -12.49 1.12
C ASP A 54 7.71 -12.37 -0.41
N GLN A 55 8.56 -11.55 -1.06
CA GLN A 55 8.53 -11.33 -2.50
C GLN A 55 8.67 -12.63 -3.32
N GLY A 56 9.48 -13.59 -2.87
CA GLY A 56 9.60 -14.89 -3.55
C GLY A 56 8.31 -15.71 -3.47
N ALA A 57 7.59 -15.66 -2.34
CA ALA A 57 6.32 -16.33 -2.18
C ALA A 57 5.23 -15.66 -3.05
N LEU A 58 5.24 -14.33 -3.16
CA LEU A 58 4.39 -13.60 -4.10
C LEU A 58 4.66 -14.01 -5.55
N GLN A 59 5.93 -14.05 -5.95
CA GLN A 59 6.32 -14.40 -7.33
C GLN A 59 5.87 -15.83 -7.68
N ALA A 60 5.97 -16.77 -6.73
CA ALA A 60 5.48 -18.13 -6.89
C ALA A 60 3.94 -18.18 -6.96
N HIS A 61 3.25 -17.46 -6.07
CA HIS A 61 1.78 -17.41 -6.00
C HIS A 61 1.16 -16.84 -7.27
N LEU A 62 1.76 -15.78 -7.82
CA LEU A 62 1.34 -15.14 -9.06
C LEU A 62 2.11 -15.68 -10.28
N GLY A 63 2.66 -16.90 -10.23
CA GLY A 63 3.56 -17.42 -11.27
C GLY A 63 2.94 -17.55 -12.67
N SER A 64 1.61 -17.48 -12.80
CA SER A 64 0.92 -17.44 -14.11
C SER A 64 0.67 -16.02 -14.63
N TRP A 65 1.00 -14.99 -13.86
CA TRP A 65 0.81 -13.58 -14.19
C TRP A 65 2.08 -13.01 -14.83
N ASP A 66 1.92 -11.94 -15.61
CA ASP A 66 3.03 -11.14 -16.12
C ASP A 66 3.38 -10.08 -15.07
N LEU A 67 4.52 -10.26 -14.40
CA LEU A 67 5.01 -9.44 -13.30
C LEU A 67 6.16 -8.53 -13.76
N HIS A 68 6.02 -7.23 -13.53
CA HIS A 68 7.04 -6.24 -13.88
C HIS A 68 7.40 -5.43 -12.64
N CYS A 69 8.68 -5.23 -12.37
CA CYS A 69 9.10 -4.27 -11.37
C CYS A 69 9.30 -2.90 -11.99
N VAL A 70 9.07 -1.86 -11.20
CA VAL A 70 9.34 -0.47 -11.57
C VAL A 70 10.77 -0.14 -11.14
N ASP A 71 11.71 -0.21 -12.07
CA ASP A 71 13.09 0.22 -11.83
C ASP A 71 13.16 1.75 -11.79
N PRO A 72 13.72 2.36 -10.74
CA PRO A 72 13.92 3.80 -10.69
C PRO A 72 14.83 4.29 -11.83
N PRO A 73 14.51 5.42 -12.49
CA PRO A 73 13.52 6.43 -12.08
C PRO A 73 12.08 6.18 -12.58
N GLY A 74 11.75 4.99 -13.09
CA GLY A 74 10.37 4.60 -13.42
C GLY A 74 10.21 3.66 -14.62
N SER A 75 11.25 2.96 -15.07
CA SER A 75 11.11 2.01 -16.18
C SER A 75 10.52 0.67 -15.72
N LEU A 76 9.49 0.19 -16.40
CA LEU A 76 8.99 -1.17 -16.20
C LEU A 76 9.89 -2.17 -16.89
N ARG A 77 10.26 -3.21 -16.17
CA ARG A 77 10.90 -4.41 -16.73
C ARG A 77 10.29 -5.68 -16.17
N PRO A 78 10.36 -6.81 -16.90
CA PRO A 78 9.98 -8.10 -16.34
C PRO A 78 10.76 -8.40 -15.06
N TRP A 79 10.05 -8.84 -14.03
CA TRP A 79 10.66 -9.37 -12.81
C TRP A 79 11.05 -10.83 -13.05
N ARG A 80 12.36 -11.12 -13.08
CA ARG A 80 12.85 -12.44 -13.49
C ARG A 80 12.58 -13.47 -12.40
N THR A 81 12.25 -14.71 -12.78
CA THR A 81 12.06 -15.81 -11.83
C THR A 81 13.27 -15.99 -10.93
N GLY A 82 13.07 -15.96 -9.62
CA GLY A 82 14.11 -16.09 -8.60
C GLY A 82 14.93 -14.83 -8.35
N GLU A 83 14.67 -13.74 -9.04
CA GLU A 83 15.30 -12.45 -8.77
C GLU A 83 14.78 -11.86 -7.46
N ILE A 84 15.72 -11.43 -6.61
CA ILE A 84 15.41 -10.65 -5.42
C ILE A 84 15.50 -9.17 -5.77
N LEU A 85 14.38 -8.47 -5.63
CA LEU A 85 14.26 -7.02 -5.73
C LEU A 85 14.78 -6.39 -4.44
N GLU A 86 15.78 -5.54 -4.59
CA GLU A 86 16.39 -4.74 -3.53
C GLU A 86 15.99 -3.27 -3.69
N GLU A 87 16.12 -2.48 -2.62
CA GLU A 87 15.98 -1.03 -2.70
C GLU A 87 16.91 -0.47 -3.79
N PRO A 88 16.45 0.50 -4.60
CA PRO A 88 15.22 1.27 -4.45
C PRO A 88 13.96 0.67 -5.13
N VAL A 89 14.01 -0.58 -5.61
CA VAL A 89 12.89 -1.23 -6.31
C VAL A 89 11.89 -1.80 -5.29
N HIS A 90 10.72 -1.18 -5.22
CA HIS A 90 9.68 -1.55 -4.25
C HIS A 90 8.27 -1.68 -4.85
N ASP A 91 8.12 -1.43 -6.16
CA ASP A 91 6.83 -1.48 -6.84
C ASP A 91 6.85 -2.60 -7.89
N VAL A 92 5.87 -3.51 -7.82
CA VAL A 92 5.66 -4.57 -8.79
C VAL A 92 4.26 -4.43 -9.39
N TRP A 93 4.17 -4.34 -10.70
CA TRP A 93 2.91 -4.31 -11.43
C TRP A 93 2.60 -5.70 -11.96
N ALA A 94 1.36 -6.15 -11.76
CA ALA A 94 0.91 -7.45 -12.22
C ALA A 94 -0.28 -7.33 -13.16
N ARG A 95 -0.28 -8.19 -14.18
CA ARG A 95 -1.40 -8.38 -15.12
C ARG A 95 -1.52 -9.84 -15.51
N ALA A 96 -2.70 -10.27 -15.95
CA ALA A 96 -2.93 -11.67 -16.30
C ALA A 96 -2.03 -12.15 -17.44
N ARG A 97 -1.83 -11.33 -18.48
CA ARG A 97 -0.99 -11.62 -19.66
C ARG A 97 -0.40 -10.32 -20.22
N SER A 98 0.60 -10.43 -21.09
CA SER A 98 1.31 -9.28 -21.66
C SER A 98 0.44 -8.28 -22.46
N SER A 99 -0.72 -8.72 -22.95
CA SER A 99 -1.70 -7.87 -23.65
C SER A 99 -2.82 -7.35 -22.75
N SER A 100 -2.91 -7.82 -21.50
CA SER A 100 -3.94 -7.41 -20.55
C SER A 100 -3.63 -6.05 -19.91
N PRO A 101 -4.65 -5.32 -19.40
CA PRO A 101 -4.42 -4.18 -18.53
C PRO A 101 -3.64 -4.55 -17.28
N TRP A 102 -2.97 -3.56 -16.70
CA TRP A 102 -2.45 -3.66 -15.33
C TRP A 102 -3.62 -3.77 -14.34
N ARG A 103 -3.50 -4.70 -13.41
CA ARG A 103 -4.58 -5.09 -12.50
C ARG A 103 -4.25 -4.82 -11.04
N LEU A 104 -2.96 -4.84 -10.69
CA LEU A 104 -2.45 -4.83 -9.33
C LEU A 104 -1.11 -4.09 -9.28
N GLN A 105 -0.96 -3.19 -8.31
CA GLN A 105 0.33 -2.69 -7.87
C GLN A 105 0.66 -3.30 -6.51
N VAL A 106 1.76 -4.03 -6.42
CA VAL A 106 2.27 -4.58 -5.16
C VAL A 106 3.41 -3.70 -4.66
N LEU A 107 3.28 -3.26 -3.42
CA LEU A 107 4.26 -2.46 -2.69
C LEU A 107 5.06 -3.38 -1.77
N LEU A 108 6.36 -3.53 -2.04
CA LEU A 108 7.28 -4.24 -1.18
C LEU A 108 7.69 -3.34 -0.01
N ASN A 109 7.39 -3.76 1.21
CA ASN A 109 7.69 -2.99 2.41
C ASN A 109 8.80 -3.67 3.23
N PRO A 110 9.80 -2.92 3.72
CA PRO A 110 10.79 -3.51 4.62
C PRO A 110 10.13 -3.97 5.92
N GLY A 111 10.65 -5.05 6.49
CA GLY A 111 10.12 -5.64 7.71
C GLY A 111 10.55 -7.09 7.90
N ASP A 112 10.15 -7.64 9.03
CA ASP A 112 10.36 -9.03 9.42
C ASP A 112 9.00 -9.74 9.62
N ALA A 113 9.00 -10.95 10.20
CA ALA A 113 7.78 -11.75 10.33
C ALA A 113 6.68 -11.10 11.20
N GLU A 114 7.03 -10.15 12.06
CA GLU A 114 6.10 -9.54 13.02
C GLU A 114 6.02 -8.02 12.86
N THR A 115 7.06 -7.39 12.30
CA THR A 115 7.22 -5.94 12.27
C THR A 115 7.31 -5.41 10.84
N TRP A 116 6.49 -4.41 10.54
CA TRP A 116 6.66 -3.54 9.37
C TRP A 116 7.55 -2.33 9.68
N ILE A 117 8.31 -1.91 8.69
CA ILE A 117 9.19 -0.74 8.74
C ILE A 117 8.73 0.28 7.70
N TYR A 118 8.60 1.53 8.10
CA TYR A 118 8.30 2.60 7.17
C TYR A 118 9.50 2.86 6.25
N ARG A 119 9.37 2.53 4.97
CA ARG A 119 10.46 2.62 3.99
C ARG A 119 11.12 4.00 3.87
N ARG A 120 10.43 5.09 4.24
CA ARG A 120 10.99 6.45 4.18
C ARG A 120 11.74 6.86 5.45
N ASP A 121 11.55 6.14 6.55
CA ASP A 121 12.24 6.38 7.83
C ASP A 121 12.19 5.15 8.73
N ALA A 122 13.31 4.43 8.82
CA ALA A 122 13.39 3.16 9.56
C ALA A 122 13.19 3.28 11.09
N ARG A 123 13.16 4.51 11.64
CA ARG A 123 12.80 4.77 13.04
C ARG A 123 11.31 4.50 13.28
N ILE A 124 10.49 4.54 12.24
CA ILE A 124 9.05 4.25 12.31
C ILE A 124 8.85 2.78 11.99
N ARG A 125 8.41 2.03 13.01
CA ARG A 125 8.11 0.61 12.96
C ARG A 125 6.74 0.35 13.57
N ARG A 126 6.10 -0.74 13.17
CA ARG A 126 4.80 -1.15 13.71
C ARG A 126 4.59 -2.65 13.59
N ASP A 127 4.03 -3.26 14.62
CA ASP A 127 3.64 -4.67 14.58
C ASP A 127 2.55 -4.88 13.53
N LEU A 128 2.58 -6.00 12.82
CA LEU A 128 1.61 -6.31 11.77
C LEU A 128 0.17 -6.31 12.30
N SER A 129 -0.04 -6.73 13.55
CA SER A 129 -1.35 -6.72 14.20
C SER A 129 -1.95 -5.32 14.36
N ASP A 130 -1.10 -4.30 14.48
CA ASP A 130 -1.53 -2.90 14.57
C ASP A 130 -1.46 -2.19 13.23
N LEU A 131 -0.68 -2.70 12.27
CA LEU A 131 -0.51 -2.14 10.94
C LEU A 131 -1.79 -2.25 10.11
N VAL A 132 -2.53 -3.35 10.28
CA VAL A 132 -3.69 -3.66 9.46
C VAL A 132 -4.97 -3.76 10.29
N TRP A 133 -6.09 -3.44 9.65
CA TRP A 133 -7.43 -3.68 10.19
C TRP A 133 -8.25 -4.46 9.17
N TRP A 134 -9.29 -5.14 9.62
CA TRP A 134 -10.03 -6.10 8.80
C TRP A 134 -11.45 -5.62 8.51
N LEU A 135 -11.88 -5.78 7.25
CA LEU A 135 -13.26 -5.57 6.82
C LEU A 135 -13.66 -6.70 5.88
N LYS A 136 -14.66 -7.51 6.26
CA LYS A 136 -15.13 -8.67 5.49
C LYS A 136 -13.98 -9.59 5.06
N ASP A 137 -13.10 -9.93 6.01
CA ASP A 137 -11.92 -10.79 5.83
C ASP A 137 -10.87 -10.23 4.85
N ILE A 138 -10.95 -8.95 4.49
CA ILE A 138 -9.93 -8.25 3.70
C ILE A 138 -9.10 -7.37 4.64
N PRO A 139 -7.77 -7.55 4.68
CA PRO A 139 -6.87 -6.68 5.45
C PRO A 139 -6.64 -5.36 4.71
N TYR A 140 -6.71 -4.25 5.43
CA TYR A 140 -6.46 -2.90 4.97
C TYR A 140 -5.40 -2.22 5.82
N LEU A 141 -4.56 -1.40 5.21
CA LEU A 141 -3.61 -0.56 5.94
C LEU A 141 -4.35 0.40 6.89
N ALA A 142 -3.86 0.52 8.12
CA ALA A 142 -4.41 1.47 9.08
C ALA A 142 -4.39 2.90 8.51
N PRO A 143 -5.49 3.67 8.68
CA PRO A 143 -5.66 4.95 8.00
C PRO A 143 -4.58 5.97 8.38
N GLU A 144 -4.13 6.00 9.63
CA GLU A 144 -3.04 6.88 10.06
C GLU A 144 -1.70 6.54 9.39
N VAL A 145 -1.44 5.26 9.08
CA VAL A 145 -0.23 4.84 8.35
C VAL A 145 -0.38 5.21 6.88
N GLN A 146 -1.55 5.01 6.29
CA GLN A 146 -1.84 5.42 4.92
C GLN A 146 -1.72 6.94 4.72
N LEU A 147 -2.15 7.74 5.70
CA LEU A 147 -1.99 9.19 5.71
C LEU A 147 -0.52 9.59 5.87
N LEU A 148 0.26 8.90 6.71
CA LEU A 148 1.71 9.12 6.77
C LEU A 148 2.39 8.91 5.41
N PHE A 149 1.99 7.89 4.64
CA PHE A 149 2.49 7.73 3.27
C PHE A 149 2.06 8.86 2.32
N LYS A 150 0.86 9.41 2.51
CA LYS A 150 0.33 10.48 1.68
C LYS A 150 0.93 11.86 1.98
N SER A 151 1.56 12.04 3.14
CA SER A 151 2.12 13.33 3.58
C SER A 151 3.44 13.72 2.91
N THR A 152 4.16 12.82 2.22
CA THR A 152 5.51 13.13 1.69
C THR A 152 5.48 13.85 0.33
N ALA A 153 4.40 13.73 -0.43
CA ALA A 153 4.22 14.41 -1.72
C ALA A 153 2.73 14.63 -1.96
N VAL A 154 2.14 15.52 -1.16
CA VAL A 154 0.68 15.69 -1.06
C VAL A 154 0.10 16.17 -2.38
N ARG A 155 -0.80 15.39 -2.97
CA ARG A 155 -1.63 15.78 -4.13
C ARG A 155 -3.02 16.24 -3.65
N PRO A 156 -3.84 16.91 -4.49
CA PRO A 156 -5.19 17.29 -4.11
C PRO A 156 -6.08 16.14 -3.60
N LYS A 157 -5.92 14.92 -4.16
CA LYS A 157 -6.62 13.72 -3.67
C LYS A 157 -6.15 13.30 -2.27
N ASP A 158 -4.88 13.51 -1.94
CA ASP A 158 -4.30 13.18 -0.64
C ASP A 158 -4.75 14.17 0.45
N GLU A 159 -4.89 15.47 0.14
CA GLU A 159 -5.51 16.46 1.04
C GLU A 159 -6.97 16.10 1.36
N ARG A 160 -7.73 15.68 0.35
CA ARG A 160 -9.11 15.23 0.54
C ARG A 160 -9.17 13.98 1.40
N ASP A 161 -8.31 12.99 1.13
CA ASP A 161 -8.21 11.77 1.93
C ASP A 161 -7.94 12.08 3.41
N PHE A 162 -7.04 13.04 3.70
CA PHE A 162 -6.77 13.51 5.06
C PHE A 162 -7.99 14.20 5.69
N THR A 163 -8.58 15.16 4.98
CA THR A 163 -9.71 15.96 5.48
C THR A 163 -10.92 15.07 5.81
N ASP A 164 -11.24 14.12 4.94
CA ASP A 164 -12.39 13.23 5.12
C ASP A 164 -12.12 12.19 6.23
N SER A 165 -10.87 11.73 6.37
CA SER A 165 -10.48 10.75 7.40
C SER A 165 -10.40 11.36 8.79
N LEU A 166 -9.97 12.63 8.91
CA LEU A 166 -9.66 13.26 10.19
C LEU A 166 -10.80 13.16 11.22
N PRO A 167 -12.08 13.47 10.91
CA PRO A 167 -13.19 13.33 11.87
C PRO A 167 -13.44 11.90 12.33
N ARG A 168 -13.01 10.90 11.56
CA ARG A 168 -13.25 9.47 11.82
C ARG A 168 -12.08 8.78 12.54
N LEU A 169 -10.88 9.37 12.52
CA LEU A 169 -9.73 8.87 13.27
C LEU A 169 -9.98 8.93 14.77
N THR A 170 -9.62 7.86 15.47
CA THR A 170 -9.60 7.84 16.95
C THR A 170 -8.50 8.73 17.52
N ALA A 171 -8.58 9.03 18.82
CA ALA A 171 -7.57 9.85 19.50
C ALA A 171 -6.16 9.24 19.40
N SER A 172 -6.02 7.92 19.52
CA SER A 172 -4.74 7.22 19.39
C SER A 172 -4.18 7.31 17.97
N GLN A 173 -5.02 7.12 16.95
CA GLN A 173 -4.61 7.24 15.55
C GLN A 173 -4.14 8.65 15.19
N ARG A 174 -4.86 9.68 15.65
CA ARG A 174 -4.45 11.09 15.48
C ARG A 174 -3.14 11.38 16.19
N SER A 175 -2.99 10.90 17.43
CA SER A 175 -1.75 11.06 18.21
C SER A 175 -0.56 10.40 17.50
N TRP A 176 -0.74 9.17 17.01
CA TRP A 176 0.28 8.44 16.27
C TRP A 176 0.69 9.20 15.00
N LEU A 177 -0.28 9.64 14.19
CA LEU A 177 0.01 10.40 12.97
C LEU A 177 0.74 11.71 13.29
N ARG A 178 0.30 12.45 14.32
CA ARG A 178 0.96 13.69 14.74
C ARG A 178 2.42 13.43 15.12
N GLU A 179 2.69 12.43 15.95
CA GLU A 179 4.04 12.07 16.38
C GLU A 179 4.94 11.70 15.18
N LYS A 180 4.43 10.89 14.24
CA LYS A 180 5.21 10.46 13.08
C LYS A 180 5.44 11.57 12.06
N LEU A 181 4.48 12.49 11.90
CA LEU A 181 4.67 13.71 11.12
C LEU A 181 5.68 14.64 11.78
N GLN A 182 5.65 14.82 13.10
CA GLN A 182 6.66 15.61 13.81
C GLN A 182 8.08 15.06 13.62
N LEU A 183 8.21 13.72 13.60
CA LEU A 183 9.48 13.04 13.40
C LEU A 183 10.06 13.18 11.99
N THR A 184 9.20 13.19 10.97
CA THR A 184 9.59 13.13 9.55
C THR A 184 9.50 14.48 8.84
N GLN A 185 8.53 15.31 9.21
CA GLN A 185 8.14 16.56 8.56
C GLN A 185 7.53 17.54 9.59
N SER A 186 8.37 18.08 10.49
CA SER A 186 7.92 18.86 11.66
C SER A 186 7.11 20.13 11.35
N THR A 187 7.14 20.60 10.10
CA THR A 187 6.37 21.77 9.62
C THR A 187 5.17 21.39 8.74
N HIS A 188 4.81 20.11 8.65
CA HIS A 188 3.75 19.63 7.77
C HIS A 188 2.39 20.31 8.09
N PRO A 189 1.65 20.84 7.09
CA PRO A 189 0.41 21.58 7.31
C PRO A 189 -0.67 20.84 8.12
N TRP A 190 -0.75 19.51 7.97
CA TRP A 190 -1.69 18.66 8.72
C TRP A 190 -1.49 18.70 10.24
N LEU A 191 -0.29 19.03 10.73
CA LEU A 191 -0.02 19.13 12.17
C LEU A 191 -0.88 20.20 12.87
N ARG A 192 -1.36 21.21 12.14
CA ARG A 192 -2.27 22.24 12.69
C ARG A 192 -3.70 21.76 12.87
N GLN A 193 -4.07 20.64 12.27
CA GLN A 193 -5.43 20.09 12.23
C GLN A 193 -5.56 18.80 13.06
N LEU A 194 -4.46 18.06 13.22
CA LEU A 194 -4.36 16.90 14.10
C LEU A 194 -4.35 17.33 15.55
#